data_AF-A0A9R0EUH0-F1
#
_entry.id   AF-A0A9R0EUH0-F1
#
_cell.length_a   1.000
_cell.length_b   1.000
_cell.length_c   1.000
_cell.angle_alpha   90.00
_cell.angle_beta   90.00
_cell.angle_gamma   90.00
#
_symmetry.space_group_name_H-M   'P 1'
#
loop_
_entity.id
_entity.type
_entity.pdbx_description
1 polymer ?
#
loop_
_entity_poly.entity_id
_entity_poly.type
_entity_poly.pdbx_seq_one_letter_code
_entity_poly.pdbx_strand_id
1 'polypeptide(L)'
;MEVHYLVFVLSVLWHGTDAIMWSLAPNTQKCLKEELHANVLVAGEYDVTEVAGQRVDYIIRDSKDHILSQRESISKGKFTFVTETYDTFEVCFISKVAPERRGVSQDVMLDIKIGIEAKNYEGIGEAAKLKPMELELKRLEDLSEAIVQDFTLMRKREEEMRDTNVSYVFLFQSPQTTVFYSSVYSQWHVSWVSPRGRFSTYAGILRPKSLLNSTIHI
;
A
#
# COMPACT_ATOMS: atom_id res chain seq x y z
N MET A 1 -22.47 14.46 35.24
CA MET A 1 -22.51 15.55 34.24
C MET A 1 -21.18 15.67 33.51
N GLU A 2 -20.03 15.72 34.19
CA GLU A 2 -18.70 15.85 33.55
C GLU A 2 -18.29 14.62 32.69
N VAL A 3 -18.56 13.40 33.15
CA VAL A 3 -18.19 12.18 32.41
C VAL A 3 -18.97 12.03 31.11
N HIS A 4 -20.27 12.37 31.10
CA HIS A 4 -21.09 12.32 29.88
C HIS A 4 -20.62 13.35 28.84
N TYR A 5 -20.17 14.53 29.29
CA TYR A 5 -19.58 15.54 28.40
C TYR A 5 -18.26 15.05 27.80
N LEU A 6 -17.41 14.41 28.60
CA LEU A 6 -16.15 13.81 28.14
C LEU A 6 -16.38 12.70 27.12
N VAL A 7 -17.36 11.81 27.35
CA VAL A 7 -17.73 10.75 26.39
C VAL A 7 -18.29 11.33 25.11
N PHE A 8 -19.12 12.38 25.19
CA PHE A 8 -19.67 13.05 24.02
C PHE A 8 -18.57 13.75 23.20
N VAL A 9 -17.63 14.45 23.86
CA VAL A 9 -16.48 15.09 23.20
C VAL A 9 -15.55 14.07 22.56
N LEU A 10 -15.26 12.95 23.22
CA LEU A 10 -14.45 11.86 22.66
C LEU A 10 -15.13 11.18 21.47
N SER A 11 -16.45 11.07 21.45
CA SER A 11 -17.20 10.50 20.32
C SER A 11 -17.19 11.41 19.07
N VAL A 12 -17.14 12.73 19.25
CA VAL A 12 -17.10 13.70 18.14
C VAL A 12 -15.71 13.77 17.49
N LEU A 13 -14.66 13.42 18.22
CA LEU A 13 -13.28 13.42 17.72
C LEU A 13 -12.93 12.18 16.87
N TRP A 14 -13.84 11.21 16.75
CA TRP A 14 -13.61 9.94 16.05
C TRP A 14 -14.07 9.94 14.59
N HIS A 15 -14.10 11.10 13.93
CA HIS A 15 -14.31 11.14 12.48
C HIS A 15 -12.95 11.04 11.77
N GLY A 16 -12.56 9.80 11.46
CA GLY A 16 -11.50 9.55 10.48
C GLY A 16 -12.01 9.92 9.10
N THR A 17 -11.26 10.76 8.38
CA THR A 17 -11.46 11.00 6.95
C THR A 17 -10.31 10.33 6.22
N ASP A 18 -10.59 9.22 5.54
CA ASP A 18 -9.61 8.56 4.69
C ASP A 18 -9.71 9.15 3.29
N ALA A 19 -8.82 10.10 2.99
CA ALA A 19 -8.65 10.66 1.65
C ALA A 19 -7.17 10.88 1.40
N ILE A 20 -6.67 10.36 0.27
CA ILE A 20 -5.26 10.50 -0.10
C ILE A 20 -5.15 11.75 -0.97
N MET A 21 -4.37 12.73 -0.52
CA MET A 21 -4.12 13.96 -1.29
C MET A 21 -2.62 14.15 -1.50
N TRP A 22 -2.23 14.44 -2.74
CA TRP A 22 -0.85 14.79 -3.06
C TRP A 22 -0.77 15.89 -4.12
N SER A 23 0.36 16.59 -4.12
CA SER A 23 0.66 17.57 -5.16
C SER A 23 1.37 16.92 -6.34
N LEU A 24 0.87 17.18 -7.55
CA LEU A 24 1.36 16.69 -8.83
C LEU A 24 2.09 17.82 -9.56
N ALA A 25 3.40 17.66 -9.73
CA ALA A 25 4.23 18.64 -10.42
C ALA A 25 3.92 18.66 -11.94
N PRO A 26 4.12 19.81 -12.62
CA PRO A 26 3.81 19.94 -14.04
C PRO A 26 4.67 18.99 -14.90
N ASN A 27 4.04 18.35 -15.90
CA ASN A 27 4.69 17.36 -16.77
C ASN A 27 5.27 16.14 -16.02
N THR A 28 4.73 15.82 -14.86
CA THR A 28 5.08 14.61 -14.10
C THR A 28 3.90 13.65 -14.03
N GLN A 29 4.21 12.40 -13.69
CA GLN A 29 3.22 11.38 -13.37
C GLN A 29 3.45 10.84 -11.96
N LYS A 30 2.36 10.55 -11.25
CA LYS A 30 2.38 9.86 -9.97
C LYS A 30 1.36 8.74 -9.99
N CYS A 31 1.73 7.59 -9.44
CA CYS A 31 0.92 6.38 -9.46
C CYS A 31 0.76 5.84 -8.04
N LEU A 32 -0.46 5.40 -7.72
CA LEU A 32 -0.75 4.61 -6.53
C LEU A 32 -0.90 3.14 -6.95
N LYS A 33 -0.17 2.24 -6.30
CA LYS A 33 -0.15 0.81 -6.64
C LYS A 33 -0.70 -0.01 -5.47
N GLU A 34 -1.63 -0.91 -5.76
CA GLU A 34 -2.32 -1.72 -4.76
C GLU A 34 -2.47 -3.17 -5.23
N GLU A 35 -2.26 -4.11 -4.31
CA GLU A 35 -2.41 -5.55 -4.53
C GLU A 35 -3.82 -6.00 -4.12
N LEU A 36 -4.54 -6.62 -5.06
CA LEU A 36 -5.91 -7.08 -4.82
C LEU A 36 -6.08 -8.56 -5.10
N HIS A 37 -7.08 -9.13 -4.42
CA HIS A 37 -7.52 -10.49 -4.68
C HIS A 37 -8.45 -10.55 -5.89
N ALA A 38 -8.69 -11.76 -6.37
CA ALA A 38 -9.66 -12.02 -7.43
C ALA A 38 -11.08 -11.67 -6.99
N ASN A 39 -11.91 -11.21 -7.95
CA ASN A 39 -13.33 -10.92 -7.80
C ASN A 39 -13.65 -9.81 -6.79
N VAL A 40 -12.79 -8.81 -6.66
CA VAL A 40 -13.00 -7.66 -5.78
C VAL A 40 -13.44 -6.46 -6.60
N LEU A 41 -14.54 -5.83 -6.18
CA LEU A 41 -15.02 -4.58 -6.76
C LEU A 41 -14.18 -3.41 -6.22
N VAL A 42 -13.71 -2.54 -7.10
CA VAL A 42 -12.97 -1.33 -6.74
C VAL A 42 -13.73 -0.13 -7.28
N ALA A 43 -13.99 0.85 -6.43
CA ALA A 43 -14.58 2.12 -6.83
C ALA A 43 -13.70 3.26 -6.31
N GLY A 44 -13.32 4.18 -7.18
CA GLY A 44 -12.54 5.35 -6.79
C GLY A 44 -13.21 6.65 -7.20
N GLU A 45 -13.06 7.66 -6.36
CA GLU A 45 -13.46 9.04 -6.61
C GLU A 45 -12.22 9.92 -6.59
N TYR A 46 -12.10 10.79 -7.60
CA TYR A 46 -10.99 11.71 -7.72
C TYR A 46 -11.47 13.14 -7.86
N ASP A 47 -10.70 14.06 -7.28
CA ASP A 47 -10.87 15.49 -7.39
C ASP A 47 -9.52 16.13 -7.69
N VAL A 48 -9.39 16.72 -8.87
CA VAL A 48 -8.18 17.36 -9.36
C VAL A 48 -8.43 18.86 -9.45
N THR A 49 -7.47 19.62 -8.94
CA THR A 49 -7.52 21.09 -8.99
C THR A 49 -7.39 21.56 -10.44
N GLU A 50 -8.45 22.18 -10.97
CA GLU A 50 -8.47 22.71 -12.34
C GLU A 50 -7.58 23.97 -12.44
N VAL A 51 -6.65 23.96 -13.40
CA VAL A 51 -5.79 25.11 -13.69
C VAL A 51 -5.83 25.43 -15.18
N ALA A 52 -6.07 26.70 -15.52
CA ALA A 52 -6.24 27.13 -16.91
C ALA A 52 -4.97 26.88 -17.77
N GLY A 53 -5.09 26.00 -18.77
CA GLY A 53 -3.99 25.66 -19.68
C GLY A 53 -3.09 24.52 -19.22
N GLN A 54 -3.46 23.83 -18.14
CA GLN A 54 -2.91 22.53 -17.77
C GLN A 54 -4.05 21.52 -17.78
N ARG A 55 -3.75 20.28 -18.16
CA ARG A 55 -4.71 19.17 -18.09
C ARG A 55 -4.08 18.00 -17.37
N VAL A 56 -4.90 17.26 -16.64
CA VAL A 56 -4.50 16.02 -16.00
C VAL A 56 -5.27 14.89 -16.66
N ASP A 57 -4.58 13.81 -16.94
CA ASP A 57 -5.17 12.57 -17.43
C ASP A 57 -5.00 11.50 -16.35
N TYR A 58 -5.94 10.55 -16.23
CA TYR A 58 -5.73 9.35 -15.43
C TYR A 58 -5.71 8.10 -16.31
N ILE A 59 -4.90 7.13 -15.89
CA ILE A 59 -4.84 5.81 -16.50
C ILE A 59 -4.75 4.79 -15.37
N ILE A 60 -5.59 3.76 -15.43
CA ILE A 60 -5.59 2.62 -14.51
C ILE A 60 -5.07 1.42 -15.29
N ARG A 61 -4.04 0.77 -14.75
CA ARG A 61 -3.41 -0.40 -15.36
C ARG A 61 -3.32 -1.56 -14.39
N ASP A 62 -3.32 -2.76 -14.94
CA ASP A 62 -2.97 -3.99 -14.24
C ASP A 62 -1.45 -4.25 -14.31
N SER A 63 -0.94 -5.27 -13.62
CA SER A 63 0.50 -5.63 -13.61
C SER A 63 1.05 -5.98 -14.99
N LYS A 64 0.16 -6.36 -15.92
CA LYS A 64 0.45 -6.68 -17.32
C LYS A 64 0.34 -5.47 -18.25
N ASP A 65 0.27 -4.25 -17.70
CA ASP A 65 0.03 -3.00 -18.44
C ASP A 65 -1.31 -2.97 -19.22
N HIS A 66 -2.26 -3.84 -18.88
CA HIS A 66 -3.60 -3.78 -19.47
C HIS A 66 -4.37 -2.59 -18.88
N ILE A 67 -4.89 -1.73 -19.75
CA ILE A 67 -5.64 -0.54 -19.36
C ILE A 67 -7.06 -0.94 -18.96
N LEU A 68 -7.36 -0.83 -17.66
CA LEU A 68 -8.68 -1.11 -17.10
C LEU A 68 -9.63 0.07 -17.29
N SER A 69 -9.11 1.30 -17.17
CA SER A 69 -9.86 2.52 -17.39
C SER A 69 -8.91 3.68 -17.68
N GLN A 70 -9.31 4.61 -18.53
CA GLN A 70 -8.55 5.82 -18.81
C GLN A 70 -9.46 6.98 -19.16
N ARG A 71 -9.03 8.19 -18.82
CA ARG A 71 -9.71 9.41 -19.25
C ARG A 71 -8.75 10.58 -19.37
N GLU A 72 -8.99 11.41 -20.37
CA GLU A 72 -8.23 12.62 -20.62
C GLU A 72 -8.93 13.86 -20.06
N SER A 73 -8.15 14.87 -19.69
CA SER A 73 -8.62 16.19 -19.24
C SER A 73 -9.67 16.11 -18.13
N ILE A 74 -9.27 15.47 -17.04
CA ILE A 74 -10.12 15.19 -15.90
C ILE A 74 -10.09 16.34 -14.88
N SER A 75 -11.21 16.51 -14.17
CA SER A 75 -11.27 17.34 -12.98
C SER A 75 -11.87 16.57 -11.81
N LYS A 76 -13.18 16.33 -11.84
CA LYS A 76 -13.87 15.49 -10.86
C LYS A 76 -14.54 14.30 -11.53
N GLY A 77 -14.52 13.15 -10.88
CA GLY A 77 -15.21 11.98 -11.39
C GLY A 77 -15.02 10.74 -10.53
N LYS A 78 -15.64 9.66 -11.00
CA LYS A 78 -15.57 8.34 -10.37
C LYS A 78 -15.17 7.31 -11.41
N PHE A 79 -14.53 6.24 -10.97
CA PHE A 79 -14.25 5.05 -11.76
C PHE A 79 -14.64 3.81 -10.97
N THR A 80 -14.93 2.72 -11.68
CA THR A 80 -15.26 1.44 -11.07
C THR A 80 -14.78 0.33 -11.98
N PHE A 81 -14.13 -0.68 -11.41
CA PHE A 81 -13.73 -1.89 -12.11
C PHE A 81 -13.76 -3.09 -11.14
N VAL A 82 -13.73 -4.29 -11.69
CA VAL A 82 -13.69 -5.54 -10.92
C VAL A 82 -12.43 -6.29 -11.30
N THR A 83 -11.72 -6.83 -10.31
CA THR A 83 -10.54 -7.66 -10.54
C THR A 83 -10.96 -9.09 -10.91
N GLU A 84 -10.32 -9.69 -11.92
CA GLU A 84 -10.60 -11.08 -12.32
C GLU A 84 -9.70 -12.08 -11.58
N THR A 85 -8.43 -11.74 -11.43
CA THR A 85 -7.41 -12.58 -10.78
C THR A 85 -6.72 -11.82 -9.64
N TYR A 86 -5.97 -12.54 -8.81
CA TYR A 86 -5.04 -11.89 -7.87
C TYR A 86 -3.99 -11.16 -8.68
N ASP A 87 -4.03 -9.83 -8.66
CA ASP A 87 -3.17 -8.99 -9.47
C ASP A 87 -2.92 -7.63 -8.78
N THR A 88 -1.92 -6.90 -9.27
CA THR A 88 -1.57 -5.58 -8.76
C THR A 88 -1.97 -4.52 -9.77
N PHE A 89 -2.86 -3.62 -9.36
CA PHE A 89 -3.26 -2.51 -10.21
C PHE A 89 -2.56 -1.22 -9.79
N GLU A 90 -2.40 -0.30 -10.73
CA GLU A 90 -1.90 1.04 -10.50
C GLU A 90 -2.83 2.09 -11.08
N VAL A 91 -3.04 3.17 -10.32
CA VAL A 91 -3.80 4.35 -10.73
C VAL A 91 -2.82 5.50 -10.89
N CYS A 92 -2.56 5.88 -12.14
CA CYS A 92 -1.62 6.93 -12.49
C CYS A 92 -2.33 8.21 -12.91
N PHE A 93 -1.88 9.34 -12.36
CA PHE A 93 -2.28 10.69 -12.77
C PHE A 93 -1.11 11.37 -13.48
N ILE A 94 -1.36 11.90 -14.67
CA ILE A 94 -0.36 12.47 -15.57
C ILE A 94 -0.72 13.93 -15.84
N SER A 95 0.12 14.86 -15.40
CA SER A 95 -0.03 16.28 -15.71
C SER A 95 0.59 16.58 -17.08
N LYS A 96 -0.16 17.22 -17.97
CA LYS A 96 0.31 17.69 -19.28
C LYS A 96 0.13 19.20 -19.38
N VAL A 97 1.23 19.90 -19.66
CA VAL A 97 1.29 21.36 -19.78
C VAL A 97 1.79 21.72 -21.17
N ALA A 98 1.14 22.71 -21.80
CA ALA A 98 1.60 23.24 -23.08
C ALA A 98 3.00 23.88 -22.95
N PRO A 99 3.91 23.68 -23.92
CA PRO A 99 5.31 24.14 -23.82
C PRO A 99 5.48 25.66 -23.72
N GLU A 100 4.47 26.45 -24.11
CA GLU A 100 4.48 27.92 -24.00
C GLU A 100 4.14 28.46 -22.60
N ARG A 101 3.65 27.62 -21.68
CA ARG A 101 3.20 28.07 -20.35
C ARG A 101 4.06 27.48 -19.24
N ARG A 102 4.30 28.29 -18.21
CA ARG A 102 4.82 27.79 -16.93
C ARG A 102 3.72 27.01 -16.24
N GLY A 103 3.98 25.73 -15.97
CA GLY A 103 3.06 24.89 -15.23
C GLY A 103 3.05 25.21 -13.73
N VAL A 104 1.89 25.08 -13.12
CA VAL A 104 1.66 25.13 -11.68
C VAL A 104 1.50 23.71 -11.16
N SER A 105 1.81 23.48 -9.87
CA SER A 105 1.51 22.20 -9.22
C SER A 105 0.01 22.07 -9.02
N GLN A 106 -0.55 20.90 -9.33
CA GLN A 106 -1.97 20.62 -9.17
C GLN A 106 -2.15 19.61 -8.04
N ASP A 107 -3.10 19.85 -7.15
CA ASP A 107 -3.41 18.90 -6.09
C ASP A 107 -4.44 17.90 -6.59
N VAL A 108 -4.16 16.62 -6.34
CA VAL A 108 -5.01 15.47 -6.66
C VAL A 108 -5.44 14.85 -5.35
N MET A 109 -6.75 14.77 -5.15
CA MET A 109 -7.38 14.01 -4.09
C MET A 109 -7.97 12.74 -4.69
N LEU A 110 -7.71 11.61 -4.05
CA LEU A 110 -8.16 10.29 -4.45
C LEU A 110 -8.69 9.53 -3.23
N ASP A 111 -9.93 9.07 -3.33
CA ASP A 111 -10.59 8.16 -2.39
C ASP A 111 -10.84 6.85 -3.13
N ILE A 112 -10.19 5.76 -2.71
CA ILE A 112 -10.40 4.40 -3.26
C ILE A 112 -11.12 3.58 -2.21
N LYS A 113 -12.21 2.94 -2.63
CA LYS A 113 -12.99 1.97 -1.86
C LYS A 113 -12.87 0.61 -2.51
N ILE A 114 -12.70 -0.42 -1.67
CA ILE A 114 -12.43 -1.78 -2.09
C ILE A 114 -13.49 -2.71 -1.49
N GLY A 115 -13.97 -3.66 -2.29
CA GLY A 115 -14.89 -4.71 -1.86
C GLY A 115 -16.27 -4.18 -1.48
N ILE A 116 -16.68 -4.42 -0.24
CA ILE A 116 -18.01 -4.07 0.26
C ILE A 116 -18.25 -2.56 0.34
N GLU A 117 -17.19 -1.77 0.54
CA GLU A 117 -17.28 -0.31 0.62
C GLU A 117 -17.48 0.32 -0.75
N ALA A 118 -17.06 -0.37 -1.81
CA ALA A 118 -17.26 0.02 -3.20
C ALA A 118 -18.69 -0.26 -3.71
N LYS A 119 -19.45 -1.14 -3.03
CA LYS A 119 -20.80 -1.55 -3.46
C LYS A 119 -21.82 -0.44 -3.22
N ASN A 120 -22.52 -0.04 -4.27
CA ASN A 120 -23.66 0.88 -4.17
C ASN A 120 -24.96 0.12 -3.84
N TYR A 121 -25.31 0.06 -2.55
CA TYR A 121 -26.55 -0.59 -2.08
C TYR A 121 -27.82 0.16 -2.52
N GLU A 122 -27.78 1.48 -2.67
CA GLU A 122 -28.95 2.27 -3.08
C GLU A 122 -29.40 1.87 -4.49
N GLY A 123 -28.46 1.76 -5.43
CA GLY A 123 -28.74 1.32 -6.79
C GLY A 123 -29.24 -0.12 -6.89
N ILE A 124 -28.73 -1.03 -6.03
CA ILE A 124 -29.20 -2.41 -5.97
C ILE A 124 -30.64 -2.47 -5.44
N GLY A 125 -30.95 -1.69 -4.41
CA GLY A 125 -32.29 -1.61 -3.83
C GLY A 125 -33.34 -1.15 -4.85
N GLU A 126 -33.03 -0.13 -5.65
CA GLU A 126 -33.91 0.36 -6.71
C GLU A 126 -34.08 -0.65 -7.85
N ALA A 127 -32.98 -1.24 -8.33
CA ALA A 127 -33.00 -2.20 -9.42
C ALA A 127 -33.77 -3.48 -9.08
N ALA A 128 -33.59 -3.99 -7.85
CA ALA A 128 -34.25 -5.19 -7.35
C ALA A 128 -35.61 -4.90 -6.68
N LYS A 129 -36.03 -3.63 -6.58
CA LYS A 129 -37.26 -3.17 -5.89
C LYS A 129 -37.42 -3.77 -4.49
N LEU A 130 -36.32 -3.83 -3.75
CA LEU A 130 -36.31 -4.39 -2.40
C LEU A 130 -37.00 -3.44 -1.43
N LYS A 131 -37.64 -4.01 -0.41
CA LYS A 131 -38.11 -3.18 0.71
C LYS A 131 -36.90 -2.61 1.45
N PRO A 132 -37.02 -1.44 2.10
CA PRO A 132 -35.90 -0.85 2.86
C PRO A 132 -35.35 -1.81 3.93
N MET A 133 -36.22 -2.63 4.53
CA MET A 133 -35.84 -3.68 5.47
C MET A 133 -35.01 -4.82 4.83
N GLU A 134 -35.36 -5.22 3.60
CA GLU A 134 -34.65 -6.30 2.88
C GLU A 134 -33.28 -5.83 2.40
N LEU A 135 -33.15 -4.56 2.00
CA LEU A 135 -31.89 -3.96 1.60
C LEU A 135 -30.87 -3.94 2.75
N GLU A 136 -31.32 -3.55 3.94
CA GLU A 136 -30.47 -3.51 5.13
C GLU A 136 -30.00 -4.91 5.54
N LEU A 137 -30.89 -5.91 5.48
CA LEU A 137 -30.51 -7.31 5.71
C LEU A 137 -29.48 -7.79 4.68
N LYS A 138 -29.65 -7.43 3.40
CA LYS A 138 -28.68 -7.81 2.36
C LYS A 138 -27.30 -7.19 2.59
N ARG A 139 -27.26 -5.91 3.02
CA ARG A 139 -26.02 -5.24 3.38
C ARG A 139 -25.30 -5.92 4.55
N LEU A 140 -26.04 -6.35 5.57
CA LEU A 140 -25.48 -7.06 6.72
C LEU A 140 -24.98 -8.46 6.36
N GLU A 141 -25.68 -9.17 5.48
CA GLU A 141 -25.25 -10.46 4.94
C GLU A 141 -23.90 -10.33 4.20
N ASP A 142 -23.82 -9.40 3.24
CA ASP A 142 -22.61 -9.17 2.45
C ASP A 142 -21.43 -8.72 3.33
N LEU A 143 -21.68 -7.89 4.36
CA LEU A 143 -20.67 -7.49 5.34
C LEU A 143 -20.16 -8.69 6.16
N SER A 144 -21.07 -9.57 6.60
CA SER A 144 -20.69 -10.75 7.37
C SER A 144 -19.84 -11.72 6.54
N GLU A 145 -20.18 -11.91 5.26
CA GLU A 145 -19.41 -12.78 4.35
C GLU A 145 -18.00 -12.23 4.12
N ALA A 146 -17.88 -10.92 3.90
CA ALA A 146 -16.59 -10.26 3.72
C ALA A 146 -15.69 -10.40 4.95
N ILE A 147 -16.23 -10.22 6.15
CA ILE A 147 -15.50 -10.38 7.41
C ILE A 147 -14.96 -11.81 7.57
N VAL A 148 -15.79 -12.82 7.27
CA VAL A 148 -15.34 -14.23 7.34
C VAL A 148 -14.23 -14.49 6.33
N GLN A 149 -14.35 -13.97 5.11
CA GLN A 149 -13.30 -14.07 4.10
C GLN A 149 -12.00 -13.40 4.55
N ASP A 150 -12.07 -12.21 5.16
CA ASP A 150 -10.90 -11.52 5.70
C ASP A 150 -10.23 -12.31 6.81
N PHE A 151 -10.99 -12.93 7.73
CA PHE A 151 -10.42 -13.81 8.74
C PHE A 151 -9.70 -15.02 8.13
N THR A 152 -10.24 -15.63 7.08
CA THR A 152 -9.56 -16.74 6.40
C THR A 152 -8.25 -16.28 5.74
N LEU A 153 -8.24 -15.08 5.17
CA LEU A 153 -7.05 -14.48 4.57
C LEU A 153 -6.00 -14.13 5.63
N MET A 154 -6.41 -13.51 6.74
CA MET A 154 -5.52 -13.19 7.86
C MET A 154 -4.86 -14.46 8.41
N ARG A 155 -5.63 -15.53 8.59
CA ARG A 155 -5.08 -16.81 9.05
C ARG A 155 -4.07 -17.39 8.06
N LYS A 156 -4.38 -17.36 6.76
CA LYS A 156 -3.46 -17.85 5.72
C LYS A 156 -2.13 -17.08 5.72
N ARG A 157 -2.18 -15.75 5.84
CA ARG A 157 -0.97 -14.91 5.91
C ARG A 157 -0.16 -15.17 7.19
N GLU A 158 -0.82 -15.45 8.32
CA GLU A 158 -0.15 -15.85 9.56
C GLU A 158 0.57 -17.21 9.39
N GLU A 159 -0.08 -18.20 8.77
CA GLU A 159 0.50 -19.50 8.47
C GLU A 159 1.76 -19.36 7.59
N GLU A 160 1.69 -18.55 6.52
CA GLU A 160 2.83 -18.27 5.64
C GLU A 160 3.99 -17.56 6.38
N MET A 161 3.67 -16.61 7.27
CA MET A 161 4.68 -15.94 8.11
C MET A 161 5.29 -16.88 9.16
N ARG A 162 4.50 -17.80 9.71
CA ARG A 162 4.97 -18.79 10.69
C ARG A 162 5.92 -19.79 10.05
N ASP A 163 5.60 -20.32 8.88
CA ASP A 163 6.48 -21.27 8.17
C ASP A 163 7.82 -20.64 7.80
N THR A 164 7.79 -19.36 7.42
CA THR A 164 9.00 -18.57 7.17
C THR A 164 9.85 -18.43 8.45
N ASN A 165 9.23 -18.10 9.59
CA ASN A 165 9.93 -17.98 10.87
C ASN A 165 10.53 -19.32 11.33
N VAL A 166 9.79 -20.44 11.21
CA VAL A 166 10.28 -21.77 11.58
C VAL A 166 11.51 -22.14 10.75
N SER A 167 11.52 -21.82 9.45
CA SER A 167 12.68 -22.04 8.59
C SER A 167 13.92 -21.24 9.05
N TYR A 168 13.76 -19.94 9.34
CA TYR A 168 14.86 -19.12 9.85
C TYR A 168 15.37 -19.61 11.22
N VAL A 169 14.49 -19.98 12.15
CA VAL A 169 14.88 -20.52 13.45
C VAL A 169 15.67 -21.83 13.29
N PHE A 170 15.27 -22.71 12.38
CA PHE A 170 15.98 -23.96 12.10
C PHE A 170 17.38 -23.72 11.49
N LEU A 171 17.52 -22.69 10.63
CA LEU A 171 18.81 -22.29 10.06
C LEU A 171 19.75 -21.71 11.13
N PHE A 172 19.26 -20.90 12.07
CA PHE A 172 20.09 -20.34 13.14
C PHE A 172 20.45 -21.37 14.22
N GLN A 173 19.65 -22.41 14.42
CA GLN A 173 19.95 -23.50 15.36
C GLN A 173 20.74 -24.66 14.73
N SER A 174 21.04 -24.61 13.43
CA SER A 174 21.79 -25.68 12.77
C SER A 174 23.20 -25.81 13.36
N PRO A 175 23.71 -27.03 13.61
CA PRO A 175 25.07 -27.22 14.12
C PRO A 175 26.13 -26.67 13.18
N GLN A 176 25.83 -26.56 11.87
CA GLN A 176 26.73 -25.95 10.89
C GLN A 176 26.92 -24.45 11.13
N THR A 177 25.87 -23.73 11.52
CA THR A 177 25.89 -22.28 11.80
C THR A 177 26.71 -21.98 13.05
N THR A 178 26.57 -22.79 14.11
CA THR A 178 27.35 -22.67 15.36
C THR A 178 28.83 -22.99 15.15
N VAL A 179 29.15 -24.00 14.33
CA VAL A 179 30.54 -24.32 13.95
C VAL A 179 31.16 -23.20 13.12
N PHE A 180 30.39 -22.58 12.22
CA PHE A 180 30.85 -21.44 11.44
C PHE A 180 31.14 -20.21 12.31
N TYR A 181 30.23 -19.86 13.23
CA TYR A 181 30.45 -18.73 14.15
C TYR A 181 31.63 -18.97 15.11
N SER A 182 31.79 -20.18 15.63
CA SER A 182 32.91 -20.52 16.53
C SER A 182 34.26 -20.61 15.80
N SER A 183 34.30 -21.10 14.57
CA SER A 183 35.53 -21.11 13.75
C SER A 183 35.96 -19.69 13.35
N VAL A 184 35.00 -18.82 12.97
CA VAL A 184 35.29 -17.40 12.74
C VAL A 184 35.78 -16.73 14.02
N TYR A 185 35.08 -16.89 15.15
CA TYR A 185 35.46 -16.28 16.43
C TYR A 185 36.84 -16.76 16.93
N SER A 186 37.15 -18.05 16.77
CA SER A 186 38.48 -18.59 17.10
C SER A 186 39.58 -18.06 16.16
N GLN A 187 39.32 -17.89 14.86
CA GLN A 187 40.26 -17.27 13.92
C GLN A 187 40.57 -15.80 14.29
N TRP A 188 39.54 -15.04 14.70
CA TRP A 188 39.69 -13.67 15.20
C TRP A 188 40.47 -13.61 16.52
N HIS A 189 40.21 -14.54 17.45
CA HIS A 189 40.92 -14.61 18.73
C HIS A 189 42.40 -15.00 18.56
N VAL A 190 42.71 -15.92 17.64
CA VAL A 190 44.10 -16.33 17.32
C VAL A 190 44.89 -15.17 16.68
N SER A 191 44.25 -14.33 15.86
CA SER A 191 44.89 -13.11 15.33
C SER A 191 45.24 -12.08 16.41
N TRP A 192 44.52 -12.08 17.53
CA TRP A 192 44.75 -11.15 18.64
C TRP A 192 45.89 -11.59 19.58
N VAL A 193 46.22 -12.89 19.63
CA VAL A 193 47.28 -13.43 20.49
C VAL A 193 48.56 -13.63 19.67
N SER A 194 49.25 -12.53 19.35
CA SER A 194 50.60 -12.54 18.76
C SER A 194 51.68 -12.41 19.87
N PRO A 195 52.81 -13.15 19.85
CA PRO A 195 53.72 -13.31 21.00
C PRO A 195 54.63 -12.12 21.34
N ARG A 196 54.48 -10.96 20.71
CA ARG A 196 55.29 -9.78 21.04
C ARG A 196 54.39 -8.73 21.68
N GLY A 197 54.47 -8.66 23.01
CA GLY A 197 53.74 -7.72 23.87
C GLY A 197 53.95 -6.26 23.44
N ARG A 198 53.10 -5.81 22.53
CA ARG A 198 52.88 -4.39 22.23
C ARG A 198 51.43 -4.22 21.82
N PHE A 199 50.62 -3.72 22.76
CA PHE A 199 49.28 -3.22 22.46
C PHE A 199 49.42 -2.08 21.45
N SER A 200 48.96 -2.28 20.23
CA SER A 200 48.76 -1.23 19.25
C SER A 200 47.28 -1.17 18.92
N THR A 201 46.57 -0.27 19.59
CA THR A 201 45.20 0.11 19.23
C THR A 201 45.24 1.07 18.05
N TYR A 202 45.54 0.60 16.83
CA TYR A 202 45.18 1.32 15.60
C TYR A 202 45.10 0.38 14.40
N ALA A 203 43.89 0.09 13.95
CA ALA A 203 43.57 -0.22 12.56
C ALA A 203 42.04 -0.10 12.46
N GLY A 204 41.50 0.97 11.88
CA GLY A 204 41.61 1.21 10.45
C GLY A 204 40.45 0.51 9.77
N ILE A 205 39.26 1.11 9.84
CA ILE A 205 38.05 0.66 9.14
C ILE A 205 38.33 0.82 7.64
N LEU A 206 38.87 -0.22 7.01
CA LEU A 206 38.88 -0.34 5.55
C LEU A 206 37.47 -0.71 5.11
N ARG A 207 36.76 0.28 4.55
CA ARG A 207 35.55 0.06 3.75
C ARG A 207 35.90 -0.75 2.50
N PRO A 208 35.17 -1.83 2.18
CA PRO A 208 34.99 -2.24 0.80
C PRO A 208 33.93 -1.33 0.15
N LYS A 209 34.31 -0.65 -0.92
CA LYS A 209 33.37 -0.04 -1.88
C LYS A 209 32.84 -1.13 -2.81
N SER A 210 31.56 -1.00 -3.17
CA SER A 210 30.81 -1.70 -4.24
C SER A 210 30.44 -3.17 -3.91
N LEU A 211 29.19 -3.64 -4.00
CA LEU A 211 28.04 -3.26 -4.82
C LEU A 211 26.74 -3.48 -4.02
N LEU A 212 25.91 -2.45 -3.88
CA LEU A 212 24.46 -2.61 -3.66
C LEU A 212 23.81 -1.34 -4.19
N ASN A 213 23.53 -1.38 -5.50
CA ASN A 213 22.69 -0.41 -6.16
C ASN A 213 21.25 -0.89 -6.00
N SER A 214 20.60 -0.44 -4.93
CA SER A 214 19.15 -0.54 -4.75
C SER A 214 18.67 0.80 -4.19
N THR A 215 18.45 1.74 -5.10
CA THR A 215 17.73 2.99 -4.83
C THR A 215 16.27 2.65 -4.55
N ILE A 216 15.88 2.74 -3.28
CA ILE A 216 14.48 2.84 -2.87
C ILE A 216 14.11 4.32 -3.03
N HIS A 217 13.22 4.61 -3.97
CA HIS A 217 12.58 5.92 -4.10
C HIS A 217 11.25 5.88 -3.34
N ILE A 218 11.12 6.78 -2.36
CA ILE A 218 9.85 7.30 -1.84
C ILE A 218 9.58 8.61 -2.60
#